data_AF-A0A6I3LIT9-F1
#
_entry.id   AF-A0A6I3LIT9-F1
#
_cell.length_a   1.000
_cell.length_b   1.000
_cell.length_c   1.000
_cell.angle_alpha   90.00
_cell.angle_beta   90.00
_cell.angle_gamma   90.00
#
_symmetry.space_group_name_H-M   'P 1'
#
loop_
_entity.id
_entity.type
_entity.pdbx_description
1 polymer ?
#
loop_
_entity_poly.entity_id
_entity_poly.type
_entity_poly.pdbx_seq_one_letter_code
_entity_poly.pdbx_strand_id
1 'polypeptide(L)'
;MDVLNKYNLMLVFLLSSVLSYAQLAKIVDIDGYVNVRKHGNINSTIVGKFKSGEIVQMFSADNEPENWIGANGGQKHELVGMVYHNRLKELIAFTEIPLIESETDSEFVLSGSGVKIVVKIADFDYEKNQNKFTRYEGEYSLLEKYNGQKMWGTEGGEPNKYYTSIKIIWHGKEIVFPKKAYESMFQPNGKGYTFCYYDEEANSLYLIGYNSDGSSNYKVLWVFKDGAYQYNNVYLFEDYYWYMY
;
A
#
# COMPACT_ATOMS: atom_id res chain seq x y z
N MET A 1 -27.93 39.45 -2.10
CA MET A 1 -26.91 38.78 -1.26
C MET A 1 -26.94 37.26 -1.47
N ASP A 2 -27.21 36.76 -2.68
CA ASP A 2 -27.54 35.33 -2.88
C ASP A 2 -26.60 34.55 -3.81
N VAL A 3 -25.58 35.19 -4.35
CA VAL A 3 -24.62 34.54 -5.24
C VAL A 3 -23.36 34.11 -4.48
N LEU A 4 -22.92 34.91 -3.50
CA LEU A 4 -21.71 34.65 -2.70
C LEU A 4 -21.85 33.42 -1.78
N ASN A 5 -23.06 33.11 -1.30
CA ASN A 5 -23.31 31.94 -0.44
C ASN A 5 -23.37 30.62 -1.22
N LYS A 6 -23.76 30.64 -2.49
CA LYS A 6 -23.86 29.43 -3.33
C LYS A 6 -22.49 28.88 -3.70
N TYR A 7 -21.53 29.75 -4.00
CA TYR A 7 -20.15 29.33 -4.29
C TYR A 7 -19.39 28.86 -3.04
N ASN A 8 -19.65 29.47 -1.87
CA ASN A 8 -19.07 28.99 -0.60
C ASN A 8 -19.61 27.61 -0.19
N LEU A 9 -20.91 27.33 -0.39
CA LEU A 9 -21.46 26.00 -0.11
C LEU A 9 -20.88 24.93 -1.05
N MET A 10 -20.64 25.29 -2.31
CA MET A 10 -20.05 24.40 -3.30
C MET A 10 -18.56 24.14 -3.04
N LEU A 11 -17.80 25.15 -2.59
CA LEU A 11 -16.41 24.98 -2.15
C LEU A 11 -16.28 24.12 -0.89
N VAL A 12 -17.21 24.25 0.06
CA VAL A 12 -17.23 23.39 1.27
C VAL A 12 -17.55 21.93 0.91
N PHE A 13 -18.44 21.69 -0.06
CA PHE A 13 -18.70 20.34 -0.58
C PHE A 13 -17.50 19.74 -1.35
N LEU A 14 -16.78 20.57 -2.12
CA LEU A 14 -15.56 20.19 -2.83
C LEU A 14 -14.36 19.94 -1.89
N LEU A 15 -14.33 20.57 -0.71
CA LEU A 15 -13.33 20.31 0.33
C LEU A 15 -13.67 19.11 1.23
N SER A 16 -14.94 18.67 1.26
CA SER A 16 -15.37 17.49 2.03
C SER A 16 -15.22 16.17 1.28
N SER A 17 -14.89 16.17 -0.01
CA SER A 17 -14.31 14.99 -0.65
C SER A 17 -12.84 14.87 -0.25
N VAL A 18 -12.58 14.81 1.06
CA VAL A 18 -11.35 14.21 1.54
C VAL A 18 -11.36 12.79 0.99
N LEU A 19 -10.35 12.53 0.18
CA LEU A 19 -10.22 11.33 -0.60
C LEU A 19 -10.29 10.15 0.37
N SER A 20 -11.42 9.43 0.40
CA SER A 20 -11.55 8.14 1.06
C SER A 20 -10.78 7.11 0.25
N TYR A 21 -9.48 7.34 0.06
CA TYR A 21 -8.61 6.32 -0.47
C TYR A 21 -8.41 5.32 0.65
N ALA A 22 -8.66 4.04 0.36
CA ALA A 22 -8.35 2.94 1.26
C ALA A 22 -6.98 3.15 1.94
N GLN A 23 -6.99 3.42 3.24
CA GLN A 23 -5.78 3.69 4.02
C GLN A 23 -5.20 2.37 4.55
N LEU A 24 -3.89 2.30 4.74
CA LEU A 24 -3.29 1.17 5.44
C LEU A 24 -3.32 1.44 6.95
N ALA A 25 -3.59 0.41 7.74
CA ALA A 25 -3.60 0.49 9.19
C ALA A 25 -2.97 -0.73 9.84
N LYS A 26 -2.36 -0.51 10.99
CA LYS A 26 -1.86 -1.55 11.89
C LYS A 26 -2.98 -2.06 12.79
N ILE A 27 -3.09 -3.37 12.92
CA ILE A 27 -3.96 -4.01 13.91
C ILE A 27 -3.36 -3.80 15.29
N VAL A 28 -4.14 -3.24 16.20
CA VAL A 28 -3.76 -2.91 17.58
C VAL A 28 -4.78 -3.50 18.55
N ASP A 29 -4.59 -4.77 18.89
CA ASP A 29 -5.42 -5.45 19.89
C ASP A 29 -4.57 -5.95 21.08
N ILE A 30 -5.06 -5.72 22.29
CA ILE A 30 -4.42 -6.15 23.53
C ILE A 30 -4.45 -7.67 23.69
N ASP A 31 -5.44 -8.33 23.08
CA ASP A 31 -5.57 -9.78 23.11
C ASP A 31 -4.62 -10.47 22.10
N GLY A 32 -3.81 -9.70 21.38
CA GLY A 32 -2.84 -10.17 20.38
C GLY A 32 -3.45 -10.51 19.01
N TYR A 33 -4.77 -10.41 18.87
CA TYR A 33 -5.48 -10.56 17.60
C TYR A 33 -6.86 -9.90 17.66
N VAL A 34 -7.42 -9.58 16.50
CA VAL A 34 -8.82 -9.17 16.33
C VAL A 34 -9.58 -10.23 15.53
N ASN A 35 -10.82 -10.51 15.93
CA ASN A 35 -11.72 -11.33 15.12
C ASN A 35 -12.22 -10.53 13.91
N VAL A 36 -12.06 -11.09 12.72
CA VAL A 36 -12.62 -10.56 11.48
C VAL A 36 -14.00 -11.17 11.29
N ARG A 37 -15.00 -10.33 11.06
CA ARG A 37 -16.40 -10.74 11.00
C ARG A 37 -16.98 -10.54 9.62
N LYS A 38 -18.00 -11.32 9.28
CA LYS A 38 -18.70 -11.18 8.00
C LYS A 38 -19.41 -9.82 7.87
N HIS A 39 -19.97 -9.33 8.97
CA HIS A 39 -20.68 -8.05 9.08
C HIS A 39 -20.25 -7.30 10.34
N GLY A 40 -20.49 -6.00 10.36
CA GLY A 40 -20.20 -5.06 11.42
C GLY A 40 -21.08 -5.25 12.66
N ASN A 41 -20.96 -6.41 13.31
CA ASN A 41 -21.74 -6.76 14.49
C ASN A 41 -20.98 -7.78 15.34
N ILE A 42 -20.94 -7.58 16.66
CA ILE A 42 -20.22 -8.47 17.59
C ILE A 42 -20.79 -9.90 17.63
N ASN A 43 -22.04 -10.10 17.21
CA ASN A 43 -22.69 -11.41 17.10
C ASN A 43 -22.60 -11.99 15.68
N SER A 44 -22.02 -11.27 14.71
CA SER A 44 -21.82 -11.76 13.34
C SER A 44 -20.77 -12.88 13.30
N THR A 45 -20.90 -13.78 12.33
CA THR A 45 -19.97 -14.89 12.10
C THR A 45 -18.53 -14.39 11.98
N ILE A 46 -17.62 -15.05 12.69
CA ILE A 46 -16.17 -14.84 12.58
C ILE A 46 -15.69 -15.59 11.34
N VAL A 47 -15.06 -14.88 10.41
CA VAL A 47 -14.52 -15.43 9.16
C VAL A 47 -13.00 -15.61 9.20
N GLY A 48 -12.34 -15.02 10.21
CA GLY A 48 -10.90 -15.18 10.41
C GLY A 48 -10.38 -14.30 11.56
N LYS A 49 -9.06 -14.16 11.63
CA LYS A 49 -8.38 -13.35 12.63
C LYS A 49 -7.17 -12.66 11.99
N PHE A 50 -7.01 -11.36 12.26
CA PHE A 50 -5.74 -10.68 12.07
C PHE A 50 -4.99 -10.61 13.39
N LYS A 51 -3.67 -10.84 13.37
CA LYS A 51 -2.82 -10.69 14.55
C LYS A 51 -2.48 -9.22 14.79
N SER A 52 -2.27 -8.86 16.05
CA SER A 52 -1.74 -7.53 16.40
C SER A 52 -0.39 -7.31 15.73
N GLY A 53 -0.21 -6.12 15.16
CA GLY A 53 0.95 -5.74 14.35
C GLY A 53 0.81 -6.05 12.86
N GLU A 54 -0.18 -6.82 12.42
CA GLU A 54 -0.45 -6.98 10.98
C GLU A 54 -0.95 -5.69 10.36
N ILE A 55 -0.61 -5.46 9.09
CA ILE A 55 -1.07 -4.31 8.33
C ILE A 55 -2.20 -4.74 7.40
N VAL A 56 -3.30 -4.00 7.43
CA VAL A 56 -4.48 -4.21 6.60
C VAL A 56 -4.79 -2.96 5.81
N GLN A 57 -5.46 -3.15 4.67
CA GLN A 57 -6.11 -2.07 3.96
C GLN A 57 -7.51 -1.87 4.52
N MET A 58 -7.80 -0.65 4.94
CA MET A 58 -9.11 -0.19 5.38
C MET A 58 -9.94 0.19 4.16
N PHE A 59 -11.23 -0.11 4.21
CA PHE A 59 -12.23 0.36 3.26
C PHE A 59 -13.55 0.64 3.95
N SER A 60 -14.32 1.57 3.41
CA SER A 60 -15.72 1.78 3.81
C SER A 60 -16.57 0.66 3.22
N ALA A 61 -17.40 0.03 4.04
CA ALA A 61 -18.33 -0.99 3.59
C ALA A 61 -19.76 -0.43 3.61
N ASP A 62 -20.45 -0.52 2.48
CA ASP A 62 -21.84 -0.08 2.37
C ASP A 62 -22.75 -0.88 3.31
N ASN A 63 -23.73 -0.21 3.90
CA ASN A 63 -24.72 -0.79 4.81
C ASN A 63 -24.14 -1.40 6.09
N GLU A 64 -22.91 -1.07 6.46
CA GLU A 64 -22.31 -1.45 7.73
C GLU A 64 -22.31 -0.27 8.73
N PRO A 65 -22.38 -0.52 10.05
CA PRO A 65 -22.31 0.57 11.03
C PRO A 65 -20.96 1.29 10.98
N GLU A 66 -20.95 2.62 11.16
CA GLU A 66 -19.75 3.48 11.00
C GLU A 66 -18.54 3.07 11.86
N ASN A 67 -18.78 2.42 13.00
CA ASN A 67 -17.74 1.94 13.91
C ASN A 67 -17.12 0.59 13.48
N TRP A 68 -17.57 0.01 12.38
CA TRP A 68 -17.00 -1.19 11.76
C TRP A 68 -16.38 -0.83 10.43
N ILE A 69 -15.11 -1.20 10.29
CA ILE A 69 -14.29 -0.90 9.12
C ILE A 69 -14.02 -2.19 8.38
N GLY A 70 -14.16 -2.15 7.04
CA GLY A 70 -13.71 -3.23 6.19
C GLY A 70 -12.19 -3.32 6.23
N ALA A 71 -11.65 -4.51 6.45
CA ALA A 71 -10.22 -4.77 6.52
C ALA A 71 -9.85 -5.89 5.56
N ASN A 72 -8.90 -5.61 4.68
CA ASN A 72 -8.32 -6.57 3.74
C ASN A 72 -6.84 -6.83 4.08
N GLY A 73 -6.48 -8.11 4.25
CA GLY A 73 -5.11 -8.54 4.54
C GLY A 73 -4.15 -8.50 3.35
N GLY A 74 -4.59 -8.07 2.18
CA GLY A 74 -3.83 -7.98 0.94
C GLY A 74 -3.53 -9.35 0.34
N GLN A 75 -2.65 -9.37 -0.66
CA GLN A 75 -2.29 -10.58 -1.40
C GLN A 75 -1.52 -11.61 -0.56
N LYS A 76 -0.94 -11.20 0.57
CA LYS A 76 -0.30 -12.10 1.53
C LYS A 76 -1.32 -12.86 2.39
N HIS A 77 -2.49 -12.27 2.63
CA HIS A 77 -3.53 -12.82 3.47
C HIS A 77 -4.89 -12.41 2.92
N GLU A 78 -5.44 -13.22 2.01
CA GLU A 78 -6.73 -12.99 1.31
C GLU A 78 -7.96 -13.05 2.25
N LEU A 79 -7.77 -12.76 3.54
CA LEU A 79 -8.83 -12.54 4.51
C LEU A 79 -9.38 -11.14 4.36
N VAL A 80 -10.70 -11.07 4.21
CA VAL A 80 -11.47 -9.82 4.11
C VAL A 80 -12.68 -9.91 5.01
N GLY A 81 -12.99 -8.81 5.70
CA GLY A 81 -14.22 -8.69 6.46
C GLY A 81 -14.17 -7.47 7.38
N MET A 82 -15.07 -7.43 8.35
CA MET A 82 -15.30 -6.29 9.23
C MET A 82 -14.53 -6.44 10.54
N VAL A 83 -13.88 -5.36 10.95
CA VAL A 83 -13.23 -5.21 12.27
C VAL A 83 -13.73 -3.95 12.95
N TYR A 84 -13.76 -3.94 14.28
CA TYR A 84 -14.18 -2.74 15.02
C TYR A 84 -13.08 -1.67 14.93
N HIS A 85 -13.45 -0.42 14.67
CA HIS A 85 -12.52 0.67 14.32
C HIS A 85 -11.42 0.89 15.36
N ASN A 86 -11.70 0.72 16.66
CA ASN A 86 -10.70 0.92 17.72
C ASN A 86 -9.56 -0.12 17.74
N ARG A 87 -9.63 -1.14 16.88
CA ARG A 87 -8.59 -2.15 16.67
C ARG A 87 -7.62 -1.77 15.56
N LEU A 88 -7.81 -0.62 14.94
CA LEU A 88 -7.00 -0.12 13.84
C LEU A 88 -6.30 1.16 14.25
N LYS A 89 -5.03 1.26 13.91
CA LYS A 89 -4.26 2.51 13.93
C LYS A 89 -3.73 2.77 12.53
N GLU A 90 -4.26 3.79 11.86
CA GLU A 90 -3.83 4.16 10.53
C GLU A 90 -2.33 4.45 10.49
N LEU A 91 -1.68 4.09 9.38
CA LEU A 91 -0.25 4.29 9.24
C LEU A 91 0.13 5.77 9.22
N ILE A 92 -0.75 6.64 8.73
CA ILE A 92 -0.57 8.09 8.72
C ILE A 92 -0.53 8.70 10.13
N ALA A 93 -1.02 7.98 11.14
CA ALA A 93 -0.94 8.42 12.53
C ALA A 93 0.44 8.17 13.18
N PHE A 94 1.36 7.50 12.50
CA PHE A 94 2.75 7.36 12.95
C PHE A 94 3.63 8.50 12.42
N THR A 95 4.87 8.58 12.91
CA THR A 95 5.82 9.63 12.51
C THR A 95 6.12 9.52 11.02
N GLU A 96 5.66 10.48 10.22
CA GLU A 96 6.01 10.56 8.79
C GLU A 96 7.51 10.82 8.61
N ILE A 97 8.13 10.10 7.69
CA ILE A 97 9.48 10.40 7.20
C ILE A 97 9.31 11.29 5.96
N PRO A 98 9.50 12.62 6.07
CA PRO A 98 9.11 13.54 5.02
C PRO A 98 10.01 13.41 3.80
N LEU A 99 9.45 13.74 2.64
CA LEU A 99 10.22 13.99 1.42
C LEU A 99 11.05 15.28 1.61
N ILE A 100 12.38 15.17 1.52
CA ILE A 100 13.29 16.31 1.78
C ILE A 100 14.04 16.79 0.54
N GLU A 101 14.21 15.93 -0.47
CA GLU A 101 15.00 16.23 -1.65
C GLU A 101 14.46 15.45 -2.84
N SER A 102 14.48 16.09 -4.00
CA SER A 102 14.13 15.48 -5.28
C SER A 102 14.91 16.20 -6.35
N GLU A 103 15.77 15.46 -7.06
CA GLU A 103 16.38 15.96 -8.29
C GLU A 103 15.39 15.83 -9.45
N THR A 104 14.56 14.77 -9.42
CA THR A 104 13.51 14.48 -10.40
C THR A 104 12.37 13.70 -9.75
N ASP A 105 11.29 13.44 -10.48
CA ASP A 105 10.22 12.52 -10.01
C ASP A 105 10.69 11.06 -9.93
N SER A 106 11.82 10.74 -10.57
CA SER A 106 12.42 9.40 -10.64
C SER A 106 13.59 9.19 -9.68
N GLU A 107 14.10 10.24 -9.04
CA GLU A 107 15.14 10.16 -8.01
C GLU A 107 14.84 11.14 -6.87
N PHE A 108 14.55 10.58 -5.69
CA PHE A 108 14.09 11.35 -4.54
C PHE A 108 14.49 10.72 -3.21
N VAL A 109 14.47 11.55 -2.16
CA VAL A 109 14.90 11.19 -0.81
C VAL A 109 13.82 11.51 0.22
N LEU A 110 13.43 10.50 1.00
CA LEU A 110 12.69 10.71 2.25
C LEU A 110 13.68 10.69 3.43
N SER A 111 13.63 11.66 4.33
CA SER A 111 14.49 11.66 5.51
C SER A 111 13.92 12.41 6.70
N GLY A 112 14.09 11.81 7.87
CA GLY A 112 13.57 12.29 9.15
C GLY A 112 13.77 11.21 10.20
N SER A 113 13.73 11.57 11.48
CA SER A 113 13.77 10.61 12.60
C SER A 113 14.92 9.57 12.53
N GLY A 114 16.08 9.97 12.00
CA GLY A 114 17.23 9.07 11.83
C GLY A 114 17.12 8.09 10.66
N VAL A 115 16.10 8.22 9.82
CA VAL A 115 15.87 7.43 8.61
C VAL A 115 16.24 8.26 7.38
N LYS A 116 16.86 7.64 6.40
CA LYS A 116 17.06 8.18 5.05
C LYS A 116 16.77 7.08 4.02
N ILE A 117 15.86 7.37 3.09
CA ILE A 117 15.45 6.47 2.02
C ILE A 117 15.75 7.16 0.70
N VAL A 118 16.56 6.54 -0.15
CA VAL A 118 16.84 7.02 -1.51
C VAL A 118 16.17 6.07 -2.49
N VAL A 119 15.23 6.58 -3.28
CA VAL A 119 14.50 5.81 -4.29
C VAL A 119 14.93 6.27 -5.67
N LYS A 120 15.21 5.30 -6.54
CA LYS A 120 15.53 5.51 -7.94
C LYS A 120 14.63 4.67 -8.83
N ILE A 121 14.07 5.30 -9.85
CA ILE A 121 13.18 4.75 -10.86
C ILE A 121 13.79 5.02 -12.23
N ALA A 122 13.57 4.12 -13.18
CA ALA A 122 13.97 4.35 -14.57
C ALA A 122 12.98 3.68 -15.53
N ASP A 123 13.11 4.04 -16.80
CA ASP A 123 12.42 3.36 -17.89
C ASP A 123 12.89 1.89 -17.98
N PHE A 124 11.94 0.99 -18.17
CA PHE A 124 12.17 -0.43 -18.31
C PHE A 124 12.19 -0.83 -19.79
N ASP A 125 13.31 -1.41 -20.23
CA ASP A 125 13.47 -1.93 -21.59
C ASP A 125 12.91 -3.36 -21.66
N TYR A 126 11.63 -3.49 -22.00
CA TYR A 126 10.96 -4.79 -22.07
C TYR A 126 11.61 -5.72 -23.10
N GLU A 127 11.91 -5.23 -24.30
CA GLU A 127 12.52 -6.00 -25.39
C GLU A 127 13.82 -6.69 -24.95
N LYS A 128 14.69 -6.00 -24.20
CA LYS A 128 15.93 -6.59 -23.68
C LYS A 128 15.74 -7.56 -22.52
N ASN A 129 14.55 -7.61 -21.92
CA ASN A 129 14.28 -8.37 -20.70
C ASN A 129 13.19 -9.43 -20.87
N GLN A 130 12.71 -9.70 -22.09
CA GLN A 130 11.63 -10.67 -22.36
C GLN A 130 11.89 -12.05 -21.75
N ASN A 131 13.14 -12.52 -21.76
CA ASN A 131 13.55 -13.81 -21.21
C ASN A 131 13.36 -13.95 -19.69
N LYS A 132 13.11 -12.85 -18.98
CA LYS A 132 12.83 -12.84 -17.54
C LYS A 132 11.35 -13.01 -17.23
N PHE A 133 10.49 -12.92 -18.24
CA PHE A 133 9.05 -13.01 -18.07
C PHE A 133 8.53 -14.42 -18.38
N THR A 134 7.51 -14.83 -17.65
CA THR A 134 6.67 -15.98 -18.01
C THR A 134 5.24 -15.53 -18.20
N ARG A 135 4.53 -16.17 -19.12
CA ARG A 135 3.13 -15.86 -19.45
C ARG A 135 2.19 -16.86 -18.80
N TYR A 136 0.96 -16.41 -18.55
CA TYR A 136 -0.13 -17.30 -18.14
C TYR A 136 -0.49 -18.26 -19.29
N GLU A 137 -0.69 -19.54 -18.97
CA GLU A 137 -1.15 -20.55 -19.93
C GLU A 137 -2.69 -20.48 -20.08
N GLY A 138 -3.16 -19.46 -20.79
CA GLY A 138 -4.59 -19.26 -21.09
C GLY A 138 -4.82 -18.66 -22.48
N GLU A 139 -6.08 -18.41 -22.83
CA GLU A 139 -6.45 -17.83 -24.14
C GLU A 139 -5.78 -16.47 -24.42
N TYR A 140 -5.43 -15.74 -23.36
CA TYR A 140 -4.70 -14.47 -23.44
C TYR A 140 -3.26 -14.66 -22.97
N SER A 141 -2.32 -14.24 -23.81
CA SER A 141 -0.87 -14.31 -23.57
C SER A 141 -0.41 -13.21 -22.60
N LEU A 142 -0.93 -13.21 -21.38
CA LEU A 142 -0.66 -12.18 -20.37
C LEU A 142 0.65 -12.46 -19.63
N LEU A 143 1.48 -11.44 -19.43
CA LEU A 143 2.68 -11.54 -18.59
C LEU A 143 2.28 -11.76 -17.12
N GLU A 144 2.77 -12.83 -16.50
CA GLU A 144 2.37 -13.23 -15.15
C GLU A 144 3.49 -13.06 -14.11
N LYS A 145 4.73 -13.39 -14.50
CA LYS A 145 5.88 -13.38 -13.58
C LYS A 145 7.06 -12.67 -14.21
N TYR A 146 7.88 -12.09 -13.35
CA TYR A 146 9.21 -11.56 -13.65
C TYR A 146 10.23 -12.22 -12.72
N ASN A 147 11.30 -12.81 -13.27
CA ASN A 147 12.30 -13.59 -12.53
C ASN A 147 11.66 -14.68 -11.62
N GLY A 148 10.56 -15.29 -12.07
CA GLY A 148 9.84 -16.32 -11.33
C GLY A 148 8.94 -15.82 -10.20
N GLN A 149 8.84 -14.50 -9.96
CA GLN A 149 7.92 -13.90 -8.98
C GLN A 149 6.71 -13.29 -9.70
N LYS A 150 5.51 -13.39 -9.10
CA LYS A 150 4.32 -12.66 -9.59
C LYS A 150 4.66 -11.18 -9.77
N MET A 151 4.37 -10.67 -10.96
CA MET A 151 4.58 -9.25 -11.29
C MET A 151 3.32 -8.43 -11.05
N TRP A 152 3.51 -7.13 -10.85
CA TRP A 152 2.44 -6.18 -10.54
C TRP A 152 2.53 -4.93 -11.39
N GLY A 153 1.38 -4.32 -11.66
CA GLY A 153 1.27 -2.97 -12.22
C GLY A 153 0.97 -2.87 -13.71
N THR A 154 0.85 -3.98 -14.45
CA THR A 154 0.66 -3.91 -15.91
C THR A 154 -0.55 -4.67 -16.44
N GLU A 155 -1.34 -5.31 -15.57
CA GLU A 155 -2.47 -6.17 -15.98
C GLU A 155 -2.13 -7.21 -17.08
N GLY A 156 -0.88 -7.69 -17.08
CA GLY A 156 -0.39 -8.65 -18.07
C GLY A 156 0.19 -8.03 -19.33
N GLY A 157 0.19 -6.70 -19.43
CA GLY A 157 0.90 -5.91 -20.43
C GLY A 157 2.38 -5.70 -20.09
N GLU A 158 3.07 -5.02 -21.02
CA GLU A 158 4.52 -4.78 -20.95
C GLU A 158 4.85 -3.63 -19.98
N PRO A 159 5.74 -3.84 -19.01
CA PRO A 159 6.16 -2.76 -18.13
C PRO A 159 7.09 -1.78 -18.86
N ASN A 160 6.94 -0.49 -18.55
CA ASN A 160 7.81 0.56 -19.08
C ASN A 160 8.55 1.35 -17.99
N LYS A 161 8.29 1.09 -16.70
CA LYS A 161 9.00 1.69 -15.55
C LYS A 161 9.21 0.68 -14.43
N TYR A 162 10.31 0.84 -13.70
CA TYR A 162 10.65 -0.01 -12.56
C TYR A 162 11.52 0.72 -11.53
N TYR A 163 11.53 0.20 -10.31
CA TYR A 163 12.50 0.58 -9.29
C TYR A 163 13.89 0.04 -9.64
N THR A 164 14.85 0.92 -9.87
CA THR A 164 16.26 0.53 -10.06
C THR A 164 16.94 0.28 -8.72
N SER A 165 16.61 1.10 -7.71
CA SER A 165 17.18 1.02 -6.38
C SER A 165 16.24 1.62 -5.33
N ILE A 166 16.18 0.96 -4.17
CA ILE A 166 15.63 1.55 -2.94
C ILE A 166 16.69 1.31 -1.86
N LYS A 167 17.36 2.37 -1.42
CA LYS A 167 18.37 2.31 -0.35
C LYS A 167 17.81 2.90 0.93
N ILE A 168 18.00 2.20 2.04
CA ILE A 168 17.51 2.64 3.35
C ILE A 168 18.68 2.67 4.31
N ILE A 169 18.89 3.82 4.93
CA ILE A 169 19.81 4.03 6.03
C ILE A 169 18.96 4.36 7.25
N TRP A 170 19.07 3.56 8.31
CA TRP A 170 18.28 3.71 9.53
C TRP A 170 19.22 3.76 10.73
N HIS A 171 19.21 4.89 11.43
CA HIS A 171 20.11 5.24 12.53
C HIS A 171 21.60 5.03 12.17
N GLY A 172 21.98 5.48 10.97
CA GLY A 172 23.35 5.41 10.46
C GLY A 172 23.78 4.05 9.91
N LYS A 173 22.90 3.03 9.93
CA LYS A 173 23.17 1.71 9.36
C LYS A 173 22.39 1.49 8.07
N GLU A 174 23.07 1.06 7.02
CA GLU A 174 22.40 0.62 5.79
C GLU A 174 21.67 -0.71 6.02
N ILE A 175 20.40 -0.74 5.62
CA ILE A 175 19.53 -1.90 5.73
C ILE A 175 19.72 -2.77 4.49
N VAL A 176 19.91 -4.07 4.70
CA VAL A 176 19.91 -5.04 3.61
C VAL A 176 18.47 -5.18 3.11
N PHE A 177 18.18 -4.58 1.95
CA PHE A 177 16.89 -4.68 1.29
C PHE A 177 17.01 -5.49 -0.01
N PRO A 178 16.51 -6.74 -0.06
CA PRO A 178 16.71 -7.61 -1.21
C PRO A 178 16.02 -7.07 -2.46
N LYS A 179 16.73 -7.05 -3.60
CA LYS A 179 16.15 -6.63 -4.89
C LYS A 179 14.87 -7.39 -5.25
N LYS A 180 14.77 -8.68 -4.91
CA LYS A 180 13.58 -9.53 -5.07
C LYS A 180 12.31 -8.98 -4.39
N ALA A 181 12.45 -8.10 -3.41
CA ALA A 181 11.30 -7.52 -2.71
C ALA A 181 10.59 -6.42 -3.53
N TYR A 182 11.25 -5.86 -4.55
CA TYR A 182 10.70 -4.75 -5.33
C TYR A 182 10.87 -4.89 -6.85
N GLU A 183 11.71 -5.81 -7.36
CA GLU A 183 11.99 -5.88 -8.81
C GLU A 183 10.82 -6.33 -9.69
N SER A 184 9.80 -6.97 -9.11
CA SER A 184 8.56 -7.34 -9.81
C SER A 184 7.42 -6.33 -9.60
N MET A 185 7.71 -5.20 -8.93
CA MET A 185 6.77 -4.10 -8.69
C MET A 185 6.96 -3.04 -9.78
N PHE A 186 6.27 -3.18 -10.91
CA PHE A 186 6.40 -2.27 -12.04
C PHE A 186 5.48 -1.06 -11.91
N GLN A 187 5.71 -0.09 -12.79
CA GLN A 187 4.90 1.12 -12.93
C GLN A 187 4.88 2.00 -11.65
N PRO A 188 6.04 2.26 -11.03
CA PRO A 188 6.09 3.21 -9.93
C PRO A 188 5.79 4.64 -10.39
N ASN A 189 4.90 5.32 -9.67
CA ASN A 189 4.53 6.72 -9.98
C ASN A 189 5.60 7.73 -9.52
N GLY A 190 6.52 7.32 -8.63
CA GLY A 190 7.63 8.15 -8.17
C GLY A 190 7.29 9.08 -7.01
N LYS A 191 7.85 10.30 -7.05
CA LYS A 191 7.70 11.30 -6.00
C LYS A 191 6.23 11.67 -5.76
N GLY A 192 5.86 11.90 -4.50
CA GLY A 192 4.48 12.24 -4.12
C GLY A 192 3.53 11.04 -4.06
N TYR A 193 3.99 9.86 -4.50
CA TYR A 193 3.27 8.59 -4.44
C TYR A 193 4.03 7.52 -3.64
N THR A 194 5.13 7.92 -3.00
CA THR A 194 5.92 7.08 -2.09
C THR A 194 5.94 7.73 -0.72
N PHE A 195 5.52 6.99 0.30
CA PHE A 195 5.39 7.47 1.66
C PHE A 195 6.11 6.54 2.62
N CYS A 196 6.64 7.07 3.72
CA CYS A 196 7.19 6.24 4.77
C CYS A 196 6.76 6.74 6.15
N TYR A 197 6.35 5.80 7.00
CA TYR A 197 5.92 6.06 8.37
C TYR A 197 6.76 5.23 9.34
N TYR A 198 7.16 5.85 10.44
CA TYR A 198 7.95 5.24 11.50
C TYR A 198 7.12 5.08 12.78
N ASP A 199 6.89 3.82 13.14
CA ASP A 199 6.36 3.44 14.44
C ASP A 199 7.53 3.21 15.40
N GLU A 200 7.83 4.22 16.21
CA GLU A 200 8.92 4.21 17.19
C GLU A 200 8.69 3.16 18.29
N GLU A 201 7.44 2.97 18.73
CA GLU A 201 7.08 2.02 19.79
C GLU A 201 7.34 0.58 19.35
N ALA A 202 6.94 0.23 18.13
CA ALA A 202 7.19 -1.09 17.55
C ALA A 202 8.54 -1.20 16.82
N ASN A 203 9.33 -0.12 16.83
CA ASN A 203 10.57 0.05 16.08
C ASN A 203 10.45 -0.50 14.63
N SER A 204 9.46 0.01 13.90
CA SER A 204 9.06 -0.50 12.59
C SER A 204 8.87 0.61 11.57
N LEU A 205 9.40 0.42 10.36
CA LEU A 205 9.17 1.32 9.22
C LEU A 205 8.18 0.69 8.24
N TYR A 206 7.28 1.52 7.74
CA TYR A 206 6.31 1.17 6.70
C TYR A 206 6.58 2.04 5.47
N LEU A 207 7.25 1.49 4.46
CA LEU A 207 7.46 2.14 3.17
C LEU A 207 6.35 1.72 2.22
N ILE A 208 5.67 2.69 1.62
CA ILE A 208 4.49 2.45 0.77
C ILE A 208 4.74 3.10 -0.58
N GLY A 209 4.54 2.33 -1.66
CA GLY A 209 4.52 2.84 -3.04
C GLY A 209 3.12 2.69 -3.64
N TYR A 210 2.54 3.80 -4.12
CA TYR A 210 1.32 3.83 -4.91
C TYR A 210 1.72 3.79 -6.39
N ASN A 211 1.45 2.68 -7.05
CA ASN A 211 1.93 2.37 -8.39
C ASN A 211 0.76 2.21 -9.36
N SER A 212 0.95 2.64 -10.61
CA SER A 212 -0.09 2.65 -11.63
C SER A 212 0.47 2.79 -13.04
N ASP A 213 -0.19 2.17 -14.02
CA ASP A 213 0.00 2.44 -15.45
C ASP A 213 -1.16 3.24 -16.09
N GLY A 214 -2.10 3.71 -15.27
CA GLY A 214 -3.32 4.41 -15.69
C GLY A 214 -4.56 3.51 -15.82
N SER A 215 -4.37 2.19 -15.97
CA SER A 215 -5.47 1.20 -16.03
C SER A 215 -5.51 0.34 -14.77
N SER A 216 -4.33 -0.08 -14.30
CA SER A 216 -4.13 -0.85 -13.09
C SER A 216 -3.58 0.03 -11.98
N ASN A 217 -4.15 -0.07 -10.80
CA ASN A 217 -3.65 0.61 -9.60
C ASN A 217 -3.35 -0.42 -8.51
N TYR A 218 -2.20 -0.31 -7.87
CA TYR A 218 -1.89 -1.09 -6.67
C TYR A 218 -1.03 -0.32 -5.70
N LYS A 219 -1.10 -0.72 -4.44
CA LYS A 219 -0.19 -0.25 -3.39
C LYS A 219 0.69 -1.42 -3.00
N VAL A 220 1.98 -1.16 -2.88
CA VAL A 220 2.92 -2.09 -2.27
C VAL A 220 3.38 -1.51 -0.94
N LEU A 221 3.31 -2.33 0.10
CA LEU A 221 3.85 -2.06 1.42
C LEU A 221 5.11 -2.89 1.60
N TRP A 222 6.21 -2.26 2.04
CA TRP A 222 7.39 -2.93 2.58
C TRP A 222 7.51 -2.63 4.06
N VAL A 223 7.64 -3.69 4.86
CA VAL A 223 7.75 -3.60 6.31
C VAL A 223 9.17 -3.92 6.74
N PHE A 224 9.72 -3.03 7.55
CA PHE A 224 11.01 -3.20 8.21
C PHE A 224 10.79 -3.14 9.72
N LYS A 225 11.51 -3.97 10.46
CA LYS A 225 11.45 -4.02 11.91
C LYS A 225 12.85 -4.24 12.45
N ASP A 226 13.20 -3.51 13.50
CA ASP A 226 14.48 -3.66 14.19
C ASP A 226 15.70 -3.59 13.25
N GLY A 227 15.66 -2.68 12.28
CA GLY A 227 16.75 -2.52 11.32
C GLY A 227 16.87 -3.66 10.29
N ALA A 228 15.80 -4.43 10.05
CA ALA A 228 15.79 -5.50 9.06
C ALA A 228 14.49 -5.53 8.24
N TYR A 229 14.60 -5.84 6.95
CA TYR A 229 13.46 -6.13 6.08
C TYR A 229 12.72 -7.38 6.57
N GLN A 230 11.40 -7.30 6.65
CA GLN A 230 10.54 -8.39 7.10
C GLN A 230 9.77 -9.02 5.95
N TYR A 231 8.96 -8.22 5.25
CA TYR A 231 8.14 -8.68 4.14
C TYR A 231 7.61 -7.51 3.31
N ASN A 232 7.06 -7.84 2.15
CA ASN A 232 6.24 -6.95 1.35
C ASN A 232 4.82 -7.53 1.20
N ASN A 233 3.84 -6.66 1.00
CA ASN A 233 2.47 -7.04 0.69
C ASN A 233 1.91 -6.11 -0.39
N VAL A 234 0.96 -6.63 -1.17
CA VAL A 234 0.31 -5.88 -2.24
C VAL A 234 -1.18 -5.77 -1.94
N TYR A 235 -1.71 -4.58 -2.15
CA TYR A 235 -3.10 -4.22 -1.94
C TYR A 235 -3.64 -3.62 -3.23
N LEU A 236 -4.78 -4.14 -3.70
CA LEU A 236 -5.45 -3.64 -4.89
C LEU A 236 -6.44 -2.54 -4.47
N PHE A 237 -6.76 -1.61 -5.36
CA PHE A 237 -7.76 -0.58 -5.07
C PHE A 237 -9.18 -1.17 -5.14
N GLU A 238 -10.14 -0.51 -4.49
CA GLU A 238 -11.42 -1.08 -4.05
C GLU A 238 -12.34 -1.60 -5.16
N ASP A 239 -12.11 -1.24 -6.42
CA ASP A 239 -12.96 -1.64 -7.56
C ASP A 239 -13.03 -3.17 -7.76
N TYR A 240 -12.19 -3.95 -7.09
CA TYR A 240 -12.22 -5.43 -7.10
C TYR A 240 -13.10 -6.07 -6.02
N TYR A 241 -13.58 -5.32 -5.02
CA TYR A 241 -14.31 -5.91 -3.87
C TYR A 241 -15.82 -6.04 -4.09
N TRP A 242 -16.35 -5.45 -5.16
CA TRP A 242 -17.77 -5.57 -5.56
C TRP A 242 -18.23 -6.99 -5.87
N TYR A 243 -17.31 -7.96 -6.00
CA TYR A 243 -17.62 -9.36 -6.32
C TYR A 243 -17.59 -10.31 -5.11
N MET A 244 -17.38 -9.81 -3.88
CA MET A 244 -17.23 -10.67 -2.70
C MET A 244 -18.42 -10.65 -1.71
N TYR A 245 -19.54 -10.05 -2.10
CA TYR A 245 -20.80 -10.06 -1.32
C TYR A 245 -21.99 -10.48 -2.17
#